data_AF-A0A9E3JY20-F1
#
_entry.id   AF-A0A9E3JY20-F1
#
_cell.length_a   1.000
_cell.length_b   1.000
_cell.length_c   1.000
_cell.angle_alpha   90.00
_cell.angle_beta   90.00
_cell.angle_gamma   90.00
#
_symmetry.space_group_name_H-M   'P 1'
#
loop_
_entity.id
_entity.type
_entity.pdbx_description
1 polymer ?
#
loop_
_entity_poly.entity_id
_entity_poly.type
_entity_poly.pdbx_seq_one_letter_code
_entity_poly.pdbx_strand_id
1 'polypeptide(L)' 'MINNYSNTAQLKDLMTVPPMTAAQHAEIMRKRNEQRRKIEDAREQRQSERDPYGERA' A
#
# COMPACT_ATOMS: atom_id res chain seq x y z
N MET A 1 10.91 -1.43 -12.04
CA MET A 1 9.52 -0.91 -11.91
C MET A 1 8.58 -2.09 -12.08
N ILE A 2 7.86 -2.48 -11.03
CA ILE A 2 6.87 -3.56 -11.14
C ILE A 2 5.67 -2.96 -11.85
N ASN A 3 5.47 -3.31 -13.12
CA ASN A 3 4.32 -2.86 -13.91
C ASN A 3 3.06 -3.54 -13.39
N ASN A 4 2.33 -2.88 -12.48
CA ASN A 4 1.05 -3.34 -11.94
C ASN A 4 -0.11 -3.29 -12.96
N TYR A 5 0.15 -2.91 -14.21
CA TYR A 5 -0.84 -2.74 -15.27
C TYR A 5 -1.08 -4.00 -16.12
N SER A 6 -0.29 -5.06 -15.92
CA SER A 6 -0.55 -6.32 -16.61
C SER A 6 -1.59 -7.13 -15.85
N ASN A 7 -2.84 -6.65 -15.81
CA ASN A 7 -3.96 -7.49 -15.40
C ASN A 7 -4.23 -8.49 -16.55
N THR A 8 -3.72 -9.71 -16.40
CA THR A 8 -3.86 -10.78 -17.40
C THR A 8 -5.12 -11.63 -17.18
N ALA A 9 -6.01 -11.24 -16.25
CA ALA A 9 -7.25 -11.98 -16.00
C ALA A 9 -8.18 -11.88 -17.22
N GLN A 10 -8.74 -13.02 -17.63
CA GLN A 10 -9.72 -13.02 -18.72
C GLN A 10 -11.02 -12.38 -18.24
N LEU A 11 -11.74 -11.69 -19.13
CA LEU A 11 -13.01 -11.01 -18.79
C LEU A 11 -14.02 -11.98 -18.15
N LYS A 12 -14.07 -13.23 -18.63
CA LYS A 12 -14.93 -14.27 -18.06
C LYS A 12 -14.65 -14.49 -16.57
N ASP A 13 -13.38 -14.50 -16.19
CA ASP A 13 -12.99 -14.73 -14.80
C ASP A 13 -13.46 -13.54 -13.96
N LEU A 14 -13.17 -12.31 -14.39
CA LEU A 14 -13.63 -11.07 -13.72
C LEU A 14 -15.15 -11.02 -13.48
N MET A 15 -15.94 -11.52 -14.44
CA MET A 15 -17.41 -11.52 -14.37
C MET A 15 -18.00 -12.66 -13.53
N THR A 16 -17.21 -13.69 -13.23
CA THR A 16 -17.65 -14.90 -12.52
C THR A 16 -17.05 -15.03 -11.12
N VAL A 17 -16.09 -14.16 -10.75
CA VAL A 17 -15.53 -14.15 -9.39
C VAL A 17 -16.61 -13.77 -8.38
N PRO A 18 -16.80 -14.54 -7.29
CA PRO A 18 -17.71 -14.16 -6.23
C PRO A 18 -17.26 -12.87 -5.53
N PRO A 19 -18.19 -12.11 -4.91
CA PRO A 19 -17.82 -10.93 -4.15
C PRO A 19 -16.85 -11.31 -3.02
N MET A 20 -15.85 -10.46 -2.81
CA MET A 20 -14.86 -10.64 -1.76
C MET A 20 -15.52 -10.72 -0.38
N THR A 21 -15.06 -11.66 0.45
CA THR A 21 -15.54 -11.77 1.83
C THR A 21 -15.00 -10.64 2.71
N ALA A 22 -15.70 -10.32 3.81
CA ALA A 22 -15.24 -9.31 4.76
C ALA A 22 -13.84 -9.63 5.35
N ALA A 23 -13.55 -10.91 5.58
CA ALA A 23 -12.25 -11.37 6.07
C ALA A 23 -11.12 -11.11 5.06
N GLN A 24 -11.34 -11.46 3.79
CA GLN A 24 -10.39 -11.18 2.70
C GLN A 24 -10.16 -9.68 2.53
N HIS A 25 -11.23 -8.87 2.59
CA HIS A 25 -11.11 -7.43 2.52
C HIS A 25 -10.27 -6.85 3.67
N ALA A 26 -10.52 -7.30 4.90
CA ALA A 26 -9.75 -6.88 6.08
C ALA A 26 -8.26 -7.23 5.95
N GLU A 27 -7.93 -8.40 5.42
CA GLU A 27 -6.55 -8.82 5.17
C GLU A 27 -5.84 -7.93 4.15
N ILE A 28 -6.51 -7.62 3.03
CA ILE A 28 -5.97 -6.69 2.03
C ILE A 28 -5.73 -5.32 2.63
N MET A 29 -6.67 -4.82 3.46
CA MET A 29 -6.50 -3.53 4.13
C MET A 29 -5.32 -3.53 5.10
N ARG A 30 -5.12 -4.61 5.88
CA ARG A 30 -3.94 -4.75 6.75
C ARG A 30 -2.64 -4.66 5.94
N LYS A 31 -2.54 -5.38 4.83
CA LYS A 31 -1.36 -5.35 3.95
C LYS A 31 -1.11 -3.96 3.36
N ARG A 32 -2.16 -3.26 2.92
CA ARG A 32 -2.05 -1.88 2.41
C ARG A 32 -1.59 -0.91 3.49
N ASN A 33 -2.12 -1.04 4.70
CA ASN A 33 -1.73 -0.18 5.82
C ASN A 33 -0.28 -0.41 6.22
N GLU A 34 0.18 -1.67 6.25
CA GLU A 34 1.59 -1.98 6.52
C GLU A 34 2.53 -1.36 5.48
N GLN A 35 2.20 -1.46 4.20
CA GLN A 35 2.98 -0.85 3.12
C GLN A 35 3.02 0.68 3.24
N ARG A 36 1.89 1.30 3.58
CA ARG A 36 1.82 2.75 3.79
C ARG A 36 2.69 3.19 4.96
N ARG A 37 2.61 2.50 6.10
CA ARG A 37 3.46 2.79 7.27
C ARG A 37 4.93 2.72 6.93
N LYS A 38 5.39 1.67 6.23
CA LYS A 38 6.79 1.56 5.80
C LYS A 38 7.26 2.75 4.95
N ILE A 39 6.40 3.29 4.10
CA ILE A 39 6.71 4.45 3.26
C ILE A 39 6.74 5.73 4.09
N GLU A 40 5.78 5.88 5.02
CA GLU A 40 5.69 7.02 5.94
C GLU A 40 6.90 7.04 6.88
N ASP A 41 7.24 5.93 7.52
CA ASP A 41 8.42 5.78 8.39
C ASP A 41 9.72 6.13 7.63
N ALA A 42 9.88 5.62 6.40
CA ALA A 42 11.03 5.94 5.56
C ALA A 42 11.05 7.40 5.07
N ARG A 43 9.90 8.07 5.03
CA ARG A 43 9.82 9.50 4.71
C ARG A 43 10.17 10.35 5.92
N GLU A 44 9.68 10.00 7.10
CA GLU A 44 10.02 10.64 8.37
C GLU A 44 11.52 10.52 8.68
N GLN A 45 12.10 9.33 8.52
CA GLN A 45 13.54 9.12 8.67
C GLN A 45 14.35 10.07 7.76
N ARG A 46 14.03 10.10 6.46
CA ARG A 46 14.70 11.02 5.52
C ARG A 46 14.51 12.49 5.86
N GLN A 47 13.35 12.87 6.41
CA GLN A 47 13.11 14.23 6.84
C GLN A 47 13.94 14.58 8.07
N SER A 48 14.02 13.69 9.06
CA SER A 48 14.84 13.87 10.26
C SER A 48 16.35 13.94 9.95
N GLU A 49 16.82 13.17 8.96
CA GLU A 49 18.20 13.24 8.46
C GLU A 49 18.48 14.58 7.76
N ARG A 50 17.49 15.13 7.05
CA ARG A 50 17.63 16.36 6.28
C ARG A 50 17.52 17.63 7.13
N ASP A 51 16.74 17.59 8.21
CA ASP A 51 16.58 18.70 9.13
C ASP A 51 16.76 18.23 10.59
N PRO A 52 18.01 18.18 11.07
CA PRO A 52 18.31 17.76 12.44
C PRO A 52 17.87 18.78 13.52
N TYR A 53 17.31 19.94 13.14
CA TYR A 53 16.94 21.03 14.05
C TYR A 53 15.49 21.53 13.88
N GLY A 54 14.63 20.80 13.17
CA GLY A 54 13.27 21.22 12.77
C GLY A 54 12.24 21.52 13.87
N GLU A 55 12.63 21.47 15.15
CA GLU A 55 11.84 22.00 16.28
C GLU A 55 12.71 22.82 17.26
N ARG A 56 13.22 23.98 16.81
CA ARG A 56 13.53 25.12 17.67
C ARG A 56 13.24 26.43 16.95
N ALA A 57 11.97 26.84 16.90
CA ALA A 57 11.52 28.22 16.74
C ALA A 57 10.12 28.37 17.35
#